data_AF-A0A8X6JDN7-F1
#
_entry.id   AF-A0A8X6JDN7-F1
#
_cell.length_a   1.000
_cell.length_b   1.000
_cell.length_c   1.000
_cell.angle_alpha   90.00
_cell.angle_beta   90.00
_cell.angle_gamma   90.00
#
_symmetry.space_group_name_H-M   'P 1'
#
loop_
_entity.id
_entity.type
_entity.pdbx_description
1 polymer ?
#
loop_
_entity_poly.entity_id
_entity_poly.type
_entity_poly.pdbx_seq_one_letter_code
_entity_poly.pdbx_strand_id
1 'polypeptide(L)'
;MSDETHFYLNGYDNKQNCRFWSSKNPRATHQPQLNPSKCTVWIGVMANRVIGSYFFENEDGTPETISGTSYKTMIESILRPIAEQNPNLWFQQDGVTAHTPR
;
A
#
# COMPACT_ATOMS: atom_id res chain seq x y z
N MET A 1 -14.23 -1.46 0.78
CA MET A 1 -13.24 -0.38 0.59
C MET A 1 -11.89 -1.01 0.43
N SER A 2 -11.06 -0.57 -0.51
CA SER A 2 -9.68 -1.02 -0.64
C SER A 2 -8.77 0.17 -0.88
N ASP A 3 -7.48 -0.02 -0.59
CA ASP A 3 -6.45 0.98 -0.86
C ASP A 3 -5.09 0.31 -0.94
N GLU A 4 -4.13 1.04 -1.51
CA GLU A 4 -2.73 0.66 -1.53
C GLU A 4 -1.93 1.47 -0.50
N THR A 5 -1.01 0.81 0.19
CA THR A 5 -0.16 1.49 1.18
C THR A 5 1.29 1.07 1.08
N HIS A 6 2.19 1.98 1.45
CA HIS A 6 3.63 1.74 1.45
C HIS A 6 4.13 1.44 2.86
N PHE A 7 4.85 0.33 3.00
CA PHE A 7 5.59 -0.03 4.21
C PHE A 7 7.09 0.12 3.96
N TYR A 8 7.73 1.01 4.72
CA TYR A 8 9.17 1.24 4.60
C TYR A 8 9.95 0.27 5.48
N LEU A 9 10.93 -0.43 4.91
CA LEU A 9 11.67 -1.49 5.60
C LEU A 9 12.77 -0.95 6.53
N ASN A 10 13.13 0.32 6.39
CA ASN A 10 14.14 0.97 7.22
C ASN A 10 13.56 1.70 8.44
N GLY A 11 12.28 1.50 8.75
CA GLY A 11 11.60 2.21 9.83
C GLY A 11 11.43 3.70 9.54
N TYR A 12 11.24 4.07 8.26
CA TYR A 12 11.13 5.45 7.79
C TYR A 12 10.34 6.33 8.77
N ASP A 13 10.99 7.40 9.21
CA ASP A 13 10.48 8.28 10.25
C ASP A 13 9.12 8.85 9.87
N ASN A 14 8.07 8.29 10.48
CA ASN A 14 6.78 8.92 10.47
C ASN A 14 6.93 10.28 11.17
N LYS A 15 6.59 11.37 10.48
CA LYS A 15 6.62 12.74 11.02
C LYS A 15 5.85 12.88 12.33
N GLN A 16 4.85 12.02 12.58
CA GLN A 16 4.11 12.01 13.84
C GLN A 16 4.91 11.38 15.00
N ASN A 17 5.81 10.44 14.71
CA ASN A 17 6.61 9.72 15.69
C ASN A 17 8.04 10.29 15.87
N CYS A 18 8.57 11.01 14.88
CA CYS A 18 9.89 11.63 14.95
C CYS A 18 9.86 12.93 15.79
N ARG A 19 9.80 12.78 17.13
CA ARG A 19 9.75 13.90 18.07
C ARG A 19 10.97 13.91 19.00
N PHE A 20 11.80 14.95 18.86
CA PHE A 20 12.96 15.17 19.70
C PHE A 20 12.58 15.95 20.97
N TRP A 21 13.02 15.48 22.13
CA TRP A 21 12.84 16.16 23.41
C TRP A 21 14.19 16.61 23.95
N SER A 22 14.28 17.85 24.41
CA SER A 22 15.48 18.41 25.02
C SER A 22 15.13 19.60 25.91
N SER A 23 15.89 19.82 26.99
CA SER A 23 15.71 20.96 27.90
C SER A 23 16.11 22.31 27.27
N LYS A 24 16.87 22.28 26.17
CA LYS A 24 17.21 23.44 25.32
C LYS A 24 16.92 23.10 23.86
N ASN A 25 16.55 24.09 23.04
CA ASN A 25 16.27 23.86 21.62
C ASN A 25 17.43 23.10 20.95
N PRO A 26 17.21 21.84 20.50
CA PRO A 26 18.30 20.99 20.05
C PRO A 26 18.88 21.41 18.70
N ARG A 27 18.23 22.33 17.95
CA ARG A 27 18.58 22.68 16.55
C ARG A 27 18.85 21.45 15.68
N ALA A 28 18.18 20.34 16.00
CA ALA A 28 18.38 19.07 15.32
C ALA A 28 17.62 19.11 13.99
N THR A 29 18.36 18.89 12.90
CA THR A 29 17.79 18.69 11.57
C THR A 29 17.97 17.22 11.23
N HIS A 30 16.88 16.46 11.15
CA HIS A 30 16.93 15.10 10.63
C HIS A 30 16.74 15.13 9.12
N GLN A 31 17.70 14.55 8.39
CA GLN A 31 17.60 14.35 6.94
C GLN A 31 17.21 12.89 6.69
N PRO A 32 15.96 12.61 6.28
CA PRO A 32 15.56 11.25 5.97
C PRO A 32 16.31 10.74 4.74
N GLN A 33 16.59 9.43 4.73
CA GLN A 33 17.17 8.76 3.57
C GLN A 33 16.29 8.98 2.33
N LEU A 34 16.92 9.30 1.20
CA LEU A 34 16.25 9.41 -0.08
C LEU A 34 16.03 8.01 -0.66
N ASN A 35 14.80 7.71 -1.07
CA ASN A 35 14.39 6.42 -1.65
C ASN A 35 14.67 5.18 -0.78
N PRO A 36 14.17 5.16 0.46
CA PRO A 36 14.24 3.96 1.29
C PRO A 36 13.50 2.79 0.65
N SER A 37 14.01 1.57 0.82
CA SER A 37 13.33 0.35 0.40
C SER A 37 11.93 0.30 1.03
N LYS A 38 10.91 0.13 0.19
CA LYS A 38 9.51 0.12 0.58
C LYS A 38 8.79 -1.01 -0.12
N CYS A 39 7.89 -1.70 0.58
CA CYS A 39 6.94 -2.60 -0.04
C CYS A 39 5.61 -1.86 -0.28
N THR A 40 4.92 -2.15 -1.37
CA THR A 40 3.56 -1.65 -1.62
C THR A 40 2.58 -2.81 -1.50
N VAL A 41 1.57 -2.64 -0.66
CA VAL A 41 0.56 -3.67 -0.39
C VAL A 41 -0.82 -3.12 -0.74
N TRP A 42 -1.61 -3.91 -1.45
CA TRP A 42 -3.06 -3.70 -1.56
C TRP A 42 -3.78 -4.47 -0.47
N ILE A 43 -4.76 -3.85 0.18
CA ILE A 43 -5.69 -4.50 1.11
C ILE A 43 -7.11 -4.07 0.79
N GLY A 44 -8.03 -5.04 0.80
CA GLY A 44 -9.46 -4.77 0.83
C GLY A 44 -10.03 -4.99 2.23
N VAL A 45 -11.05 -4.22 2.59
CA VAL A 45 -11.80 -4.37 3.85
C VAL A 45 -13.29 -4.42 3.52
N MET A 46 -13.95 -5.44 4.09
CA MET A 46 -15.40 -5.63 4.11
C MET A 46 -15.90 -5.61 5.55
N ALA A 47 -17.22 -5.50 5.73
CA ALA A 47 -17.85 -5.39 7.05
C ALA A 47 -17.48 -6.55 8.01
N ASN A 48 -17.21 -7.75 7.49
CA ASN A 48 -16.97 -8.94 8.28
C ASN A 48 -15.56 -9.52 8.16
N ARG A 49 -14.71 -9.01 7.26
CA ARG A 49 -13.34 -9.51 7.08
C ARG A 49 -12.43 -8.54 6.35
N VAL A 50 -11.13 -8.72 6.56
CA VAL A 50 -10.10 -8.21 5.67
C VAL A 50 -9.99 -9.13 4.46
N ILE A 51 -10.00 -8.55 3.27
CA ILE A 51 -9.64 -9.20 2.02
C ILE A 51 -8.12 -9.07 1.90
N GLY A 52 -7.45 -10.21 1.72
CA GLY A 52 -6.02 -10.39 1.95
C GLY A 52 -5.07 -9.36 1.33
N SER A 53 -3.84 -9.40 1.80
CA SER A 53 -2.74 -8.56 1.33
C SER A 53 -2.17 -9.06 0.00
N TYR A 54 -2.12 -8.18 -1.00
CA TYR A 54 -1.35 -8.40 -2.23
C TYR A 54 -0.09 -7.55 -2.19
N PHE A 55 1.07 -8.19 -2.31
CA PHE A 55 2.37 -7.50 -2.37
C PHE A 55 2.72 -7.23 -3.83
N PHE A 56 2.94 -5.97 -4.18
CA PHE A 56 3.43 -5.60 -5.52
C PHE A 56 4.94 -5.73 -5.57
N GLU A 57 5.39 -6.93 -5.90
CA GLU A 57 6.81 -7.32 -5.95
C GLU A 57 7.06 -8.18 -7.20
N ASN A 58 8.30 -8.14 -7.71
CA ASN A 58 8.75 -8.97 -8.82
C ASN A 58 9.14 -10.39 -8.34
N GLU A 59 9.60 -11.24 -9.26
CA GLU A 59 10.00 -12.63 -8.96
C GLU A 59 11.10 -12.74 -7.90
N ASP A 60 11.95 -11.71 -7.78
CA ASP A 60 13.04 -11.62 -6.81
C ASP A 60 12.58 -11.04 -5.45
N GLY A 61 11.27 -10.79 -5.26
CA GLY A 61 10.73 -10.13 -4.06
C GLY A 61 11.07 -8.63 -3.97
N THR A 62 11.48 -8.03 -5.09
CA THR A 62 11.78 -6.59 -5.14
C THR A 62 10.49 -5.81 -5.40
N PRO A 63 10.21 -4.74 -4.63
CA PRO A 63 9.03 -3.90 -4.81
C PRO A 63 8.91 -3.32 -6.21
N GLU A 64 7.73 -3.45 -6.81
CA GLU A 64 7.41 -2.92 -8.13
C GLU A 64 6.49 -1.70 -8.06
N THR A 65 6.57 -0.86 -9.10
CA THR A 65 5.60 0.22 -9.30
C THR A 65 4.28 -0.36 -9.80
N ILE A 66 3.17 0.03 -9.17
CA ILE A 66 1.85 -0.44 -9.57
C ILE A 66 1.55 0.08 -10.99
N SER A 67 1.36 -0.85 -11.91
CA SER A 67 0.84 -0.64 -13.25
C SER A 67 -0.59 -1.16 -13.36
N GLY A 68 -1.30 -0.78 -14.42
CA GLY A 68 -2.62 -1.33 -14.70
C GLY A 68 -2.60 -2.86 -14.91
N THR A 69 -1.52 -3.40 -15.47
CA THR A 69 -1.35 -4.85 -15.63
C THR A 69 -1.21 -5.57 -14.29
N SER A 70 -0.32 -5.11 -13.43
CA SER A 70 -0.15 -5.68 -12.08
C SER A 70 -1.41 -5.52 -11.24
N TYR A 71 -2.12 -4.40 -11.38
CA TYR A 71 -3.37 -4.15 -10.69
C TYR A 71 -4.48 -5.11 -11.13
N LYS A 72 -4.61 -5.32 -12.45
CA LYS A 72 -5.52 -6.32 -13.01
C LYS A 72 -5.19 -7.72 -12.48
N THR A 73 -3.92 -8.12 -12.47
CA THR A 73 -3.51 -9.42 -11.90
C THR A 73 -3.94 -9.58 -10.44
N MET A 74 -3.79 -8.54 -9.62
CA MET A 74 -4.28 -8.54 -8.24
C MET A 74 -5.80 -8.70 -8.18
N ILE A 75 -6.58 -7.95 -8.98
CA ILE A 75 -8.04 -8.09 -9.03
C ILE A 75 -8.44 -9.51 -9.39
N GLU A 76 -7.85 -10.08 -10.44
CA GLU A 76 -8.15 -11.42 -10.93
C GLU A 76 -7.81 -12.50 -9.90
N SER A 77 -6.68 -12.36 -9.21
CA SER A 77 -6.18 -13.37 -8.26
C SER A 77 -6.90 -13.33 -6.90
N ILE A 78 -7.26 -12.15 -6.39
CA ILE A 78 -7.80 -11.99 -5.04
C ILE A 78 -9.24 -11.53 -5.04
N LEU A 79 -9.56 -10.45 -5.74
CA LEU A 79 -10.86 -9.79 -5.61
C LEU A 79 -11.96 -10.54 -6.37
N ARG A 80 -11.68 -11.02 -7.58
CA ARG A 80 -12.66 -11.70 -8.44
C ARG A 80 -13.27 -12.94 -7.76
N PRO A 81 -12.49 -13.89 -7.21
CA PRO A 81 -13.07 -15.05 -6.52
C PRO A 81 -14.02 -14.66 -5.37
N ILE A 82 -13.72 -13.55 -4.70
CA ILE A 82 -14.54 -13.04 -3.60
C ILE A 82 -15.82 -12.39 -4.13
N ALA A 83 -15.71 -11.58 -5.17
CA ALA A 83 -16.86 -10.93 -5.80
C ALA A 83 -17.84 -11.95 -6.39
N GLU A 84 -17.34 -13.02 -7.01
CA GLU A 84 -18.17 -14.10 -7.57
C GLU A 84 -18.98 -14.84 -6.51
N GLN A 85 -18.46 -14.95 -5.27
CA GLN A 85 -19.17 -15.52 -4.13
C GLN A 85 -20.13 -14.52 -3.46
N ASN A 86 -20.01 -13.22 -3.78
CA ASN A 86 -20.74 -12.13 -3.14
C ASN A 86 -21.34 -11.22 -4.21
N PRO A 87 -22.44 -11.62 -4.87
CA PRO A 87 -22.99 -10.90 -6.04
C PRO A 87 -23.46 -9.47 -5.73
N ASN A 88 -23.67 -9.13 -4.45
CA ASN A 88 -24.04 -7.79 -4.00
C ASN A 88 -22.84 -6.96 -3.51
N LEU A 89 -21.61 -7.42 -3.74
CA LEU A 89 -20.41 -6.73 -3.32
C LEU A 89 -20.20 -5.46 -4.14
N TRP A 90 -20.17 -4.32 -3.45
CA TRP A 90 -19.72 -3.06 -4.04
C TRP A 90 -18.21 -2.93 -3.87
N PHE A 91 -17.51 -2.78 -4.99
CA PHE A 91 -16.08 -2.50 -4.99
C PHE A 91 -15.84 -0.98 -5.06
N GLN A 92 -14.96 -0.49 -4.20
CA GLN A 92 -14.60 0.93 -4.10
C GLN A 92 -13.07 1.03 -4.09
N GLN A 93 -12.55 1.84 -5.00
CA GLN A 93 -11.14 2.20 -5.18
C GLN A 93 -11.04 3.71 -5.50
N ASP A 94 -9.84 4.27 -5.48
CA ASP A 94 -9.62 5.66 -5.87
C ASP A 94 -9.45 5.83 -7.40
N GLY A 95 -9.19 7.06 -7.85
CA GLY A 95 -9.06 7.41 -9.27
C GLY A 95 -7.63 7.37 -9.83
N VAL A 96 -6.70 6.62 -9.24
CA VAL A 96 -5.31 6.57 -9.73
C VAL A 96 -5.24 5.92 -11.12
N THR A 97 -4.26 6.35 -11.94
CA THR A 97 -4.11 5.92 -13.33
C THR A 97 -4.06 4.40 -13.52
N ALA A 98 -3.49 3.67 -12.56
CA ALA A 98 -3.41 2.21 -12.60
C ALA A 98 -4.78 1.52 -12.43
N HIS A 99 -5.81 2.21 -11.94
CA HIS A 99 -7.15 1.67 -11.70
C HIS A 99 -8.06 1.77 -12.93
N THR A 100 -7.73 2.65 -13.88
CA THR A 100 -8.48 2.84 -15.12
C THR A 100 -7.60 2.68 -16.38
N PRO A 101 -6.79 1.61 -16.50
CA PRO A 101 -6.05 1.34 -17.72
C PRO A 101 -7.05 1.00 -18.84
N ARG A 102 -6.69 1.35 -20.09
CA ARG A 102 -7.51 1.04 -21.26
C ARG A 102 -7.55 -0.45 -21.59
#